data_AF-A0A979G7B7-F1
#
_entry.id   AF-A0A979G7B7-F1
#
_cell.length_a   1.000
_cell.length_b   1.000
_cell.length_c   1.000
_cell.angle_alpha   90.00
_cell.angle_beta   90.00
_cell.angle_gamma   90.00
#
_symmetry.space_group_name_H-M   'P 1'
#
loop_
_entity.id
_entity.type
_entity.pdbx_description
1 polymer ?
#
loop_
_entity_poly.entity_id
_entity_poly.type
_entity_poly.pdbx_seq_one_letter_code
_entity_poly.pdbx_strand_id
1 'polypeptide(L)'
;MKRLLIGLLQFFPLFGFAQSTINEIEYQSLQQEYRKGTIGKEALLSLVLKENELRKDSSALSLAKAYKSRYIDHTNPKEAVSPGLRLYLAFFNKIFTTKDPLFGYMETNSAQSDSLIGDPGFSRWFTGRVIFYDLIRPQAFINGKPLQQPADWNALEKQLSDKYGADRIPKLIFEAKSSWYKDTGDWTNYISGHMDRLEREGVETTGNGAAFLNDFIYGTVFYHSSDKNVLNKCADYMEKVVNADPNRYTRIDTYSCILYKLGKKDKAIAVEEKAVTLAKDKNDWASVKEYEEKIQKMKNDQPTWL
;
A
#
# COMPACT_ATOMS: atom_id res chain seq x y z
N MET A 1 -3.83 -14.98 -16.81
CA MET A 1 -2.77 -14.35 -15.99
C MET A 1 -2.76 -12.84 -16.20
N LYS A 2 -3.56 -12.09 -15.43
CA LYS A 2 -3.44 -10.62 -15.31
C LYS A 2 -2.94 -10.36 -13.90
N ARG A 3 -1.70 -9.87 -13.77
CA ARG A 3 -1.08 -9.52 -12.49
C ARG A 3 -1.88 -8.38 -11.86
N LEU A 4 -2.52 -8.66 -10.73
CA LEU A 4 -3.00 -7.66 -9.80
C LEU A 4 -1.78 -6.98 -9.17
N LEU A 5 -1.43 -5.80 -9.66
CA LEU A 5 -0.58 -4.84 -8.94
C LEU A 5 -1.40 -4.32 -7.75
N ILE A 6 -1.39 -5.06 -6.63
CA ILE A 6 -1.77 -4.51 -5.33
C ILE A 6 -0.56 -3.71 -4.86
N GLY A 7 -0.55 -2.42 -5.19
CA GLY A 7 0.35 -1.46 -4.58
C GLY A 7 0.02 -1.36 -3.09
N LEU A 8 1.03 -1.59 -2.26
CA LEU A 8 1.02 -1.33 -0.82
C LEU A 8 0.74 0.16 -0.56
N LEU A 9 -0.53 0.54 -0.45
CA LEU A 9 -0.97 1.76 0.19
C LEU A 9 -1.09 1.47 1.68
N GLN A 10 0.00 1.67 2.44
CA GLN A 10 -0.09 1.68 3.89
C GLN A 10 -0.67 3.02 4.37
N PHE A 11 -1.68 2.89 5.26
CA PHE A 11 -2.35 3.91 6.06
C PHE A 11 -3.22 4.95 5.34
N PHE A 12 -4.44 4.54 4.97
CA PHE A 12 -5.69 5.19 5.37
C PHE A 12 -6.81 4.15 5.23
N PRO A 13 -7.76 4.01 6.16
CA PRO A 13 -9.00 3.32 5.85
C PRO A 13 -9.67 4.08 4.70
N LEU A 14 -9.65 3.51 3.49
CA LEU A 14 -10.39 3.98 2.32
C LEU A 14 -11.92 3.78 2.49
N PHE A 15 -12.42 3.79 3.73
CA PHE A 15 -13.82 3.65 4.05
C PHE A 15 -14.49 5.02 3.97
N GLY A 16 -15.34 5.18 2.95
CA GLY A 16 -16.28 6.30 2.86
C GLY A 16 -15.69 7.56 2.23
N PHE A 17 -15.10 7.49 1.04
CA PHE A 17 -15.07 8.70 0.22
C PHE A 17 -16.51 9.05 -0.15
N ALA A 18 -16.94 10.25 0.22
CA ALA A 18 -18.18 10.81 -0.28
C ALA A 18 -18.16 10.68 -1.81
N GLN A 19 -19.12 9.94 -2.36
CA GLN A 19 -19.39 9.98 -3.80
C GLN A 19 -19.63 11.43 -4.16
N SER A 20 -19.09 11.88 -5.29
CA SER A 20 -19.44 13.20 -5.78
C SER A 20 -20.96 13.26 -5.93
N THR A 21 -21.55 14.30 -5.37
CA THR A 21 -23.01 14.47 -5.31
C THR A 21 -23.61 14.86 -6.66
N ILE A 22 -22.79 14.94 -7.72
CA ILE A 22 -23.25 15.38 -9.03
C ILE A 22 -23.94 14.25 -9.79
N ASN A 23 -25.14 14.55 -10.27
CA ASN A 23 -25.93 13.63 -11.09
C ASN A 23 -25.44 13.59 -12.55
N GLU A 24 -25.98 12.69 -13.38
CA GLU A 24 -25.54 12.53 -14.77
C GLU A 24 -25.74 13.81 -15.59
N ILE A 25 -26.84 14.54 -15.39
CA ILE A 25 -27.13 15.78 -16.14
C ILE A 25 -26.11 16.87 -15.79
N GLU A 26 -25.83 17.05 -14.50
CA GLU A 26 -24.81 17.97 -14.01
C GLU A 26 -23.43 17.60 -14.53
N TYR A 27 -23.08 16.32 -14.51
CA TYR A 27 -21.81 15.83 -15.06
C TYR A 27 -21.64 16.19 -16.54
N GLN A 28 -22.65 15.95 -17.38
CA GLN A 28 -22.62 16.32 -18.80
C GLN A 28 -22.52 17.84 -19.01
N SER A 29 -23.22 18.62 -18.18
CA SER A 29 -23.14 20.08 -18.20
C SER A 29 -21.73 20.58 -17.88
N LEU A 30 -21.10 20.07 -16.81
CA LEU A 30 -19.73 20.41 -16.43
C LEU A 30 -18.72 20.04 -17.53
N GLN A 31 -18.88 18.89 -18.19
CA GLN A 31 -18.04 18.53 -19.33
C GLN A 31 -18.17 19.53 -20.47
N GLN A 32 -19.39 20.01 -20.75
CA GLN A 32 -19.62 21.01 -21.79
C GLN A 32 -19.00 22.36 -21.43
N GLU A 33 -19.13 22.81 -20.19
CA GLU A 33 -18.50 24.04 -19.69
C GLU A 33 -16.98 23.97 -19.76
N TYR A 34 -16.38 22.82 -19.40
CA TYR A 34 -14.94 22.62 -19.52
C TYR A 34 -14.48 22.73 -20.97
N ARG A 35 -15.20 22.09 -21.92
CA ARG A 35 -14.90 22.17 -23.36
C ARG A 35 -15.03 23.59 -23.90
N LYS A 36 -15.97 24.39 -23.37
CA LYS A 36 -16.15 25.80 -23.72
C LYS A 36 -15.15 26.73 -23.05
N GLY A 37 -14.37 26.25 -22.07
CA GLY A 37 -13.43 27.06 -21.30
C GLY A 37 -14.10 27.97 -20.25
N THR A 38 -15.39 27.76 -19.96
CA THR A 38 -16.18 28.63 -19.07
C THR A 38 -16.34 28.08 -17.65
N ILE A 39 -15.83 26.87 -17.39
CA ILE A 39 -16.01 26.21 -16.09
C ILE A 39 -15.31 26.98 -14.96
N GLY A 40 -16.03 27.16 -13.85
CA GLY A 40 -15.49 27.79 -12.64
C GLY A 40 -14.62 26.85 -11.80
N LYS A 41 -13.97 27.39 -10.76
CA LYS A 41 -13.08 26.64 -9.85
C LYS A 41 -13.75 25.42 -9.22
N GLU A 42 -14.84 25.64 -8.48
CA GLU A 42 -15.54 24.57 -7.75
C GLU A 42 -16.21 23.56 -8.70
N ALA A 43 -16.69 24.04 -9.85
CA ALA A 43 -17.25 23.23 -10.92
C ALA A 43 -16.18 22.30 -11.53
N LEU A 44 -14.97 22.82 -11.79
CA LEU A 44 -13.86 22.01 -12.29
C LEU A 44 -13.37 21.01 -11.27
N LEU A 45 -13.29 21.38 -9.99
CA LEU A 45 -12.95 20.46 -8.91
C LEU A 45 -13.96 19.30 -8.83
N SER A 46 -15.26 19.60 -8.86
CA SER A 46 -16.33 18.59 -8.88
C SER A 46 -16.20 17.64 -10.08
N LEU A 47 -15.93 18.19 -11.27
CA LEU A 47 -15.72 17.39 -12.48
C LEU A 47 -14.51 16.45 -12.37
N VAL A 48 -13.39 16.94 -11.84
CA VAL A 48 -12.17 16.13 -11.58
C VAL A 48 -12.49 14.94 -10.68
N LEU A 49 -13.20 15.19 -9.57
CA LEU A 49 -13.52 14.15 -8.59
C LEU A 49 -14.52 13.13 -9.16
N LYS A 50 -15.52 13.56 -9.95
CA LYS A 50 -16.45 12.64 -10.62
C LYS A 50 -15.74 11.76 -11.64
N GLU A 51 -14.83 12.31 -12.44
CA GLU A 51 -14.08 11.53 -13.43
C GLU A 51 -13.21 10.45 -12.76
N ASN A 52 -12.63 10.76 -11.60
CA ASN A 52 -11.92 9.79 -10.78
C ASN A 52 -12.85 8.71 -10.20
N GLU A 53 -14.03 9.10 -9.70
CA GLU A 53 -15.06 8.17 -9.21
C GLU A 53 -15.52 7.19 -10.31
N LEU A 54 -15.70 7.69 -11.54
CA LEU A 54 -16.06 6.90 -12.72
C LEU A 54 -14.88 6.09 -13.29
N ARG A 55 -13.71 6.09 -12.65
CA ARG A 55 -12.48 5.40 -13.07
C ARG A 55 -12.00 5.79 -14.48
N LYS A 56 -12.21 7.04 -14.85
CA LYS A 56 -11.72 7.62 -16.11
C LYS A 56 -10.32 8.20 -15.91
N ASP A 57 -9.37 7.36 -15.50
CA ASP A 57 -8.07 7.76 -14.93
C ASP A 57 -7.31 8.80 -15.78
N SER A 58 -7.22 8.60 -17.11
CA SER A 58 -6.54 9.52 -18.03
C SER A 58 -7.22 10.89 -18.10
N SER A 59 -8.57 10.89 -18.13
CA SER A 59 -9.39 12.11 -18.18
C SER A 59 -9.30 12.86 -16.85
N ALA A 60 -9.49 12.15 -15.73
CA ALA A 60 -9.35 12.67 -14.39
C ALA A 60 -7.98 13.31 -14.14
N LEU A 61 -6.90 12.65 -14.56
CA LEU A 61 -5.54 13.19 -14.44
C LEU A 61 -5.34 14.46 -15.28
N SER A 62 -5.86 14.49 -16.51
CA SER A 62 -5.78 15.66 -17.38
C SER A 62 -6.50 16.87 -16.77
N LEU A 63 -7.73 16.65 -16.29
CA LEU A 63 -8.52 17.67 -15.60
C LEU A 63 -7.85 18.11 -14.29
N ALA A 64 -7.25 17.18 -13.53
CA ALA A 64 -6.55 17.51 -12.30
C ALA A 64 -5.37 18.43 -12.58
N LYS A 65 -4.56 18.15 -13.60
CA LYS A 65 -3.48 19.05 -14.04
C LYS A 65 -4.00 20.43 -14.44
N ALA A 66 -5.12 20.48 -15.17
CA ALA A 66 -5.76 21.74 -15.55
C ALA A 66 -6.24 22.52 -14.31
N TYR A 67 -6.83 21.84 -13.32
CA TYR A 67 -7.25 22.47 -12.05
C TYR A 67 -6.05 23.03 -11.27
N LYS A 68 -4.96 22.26 -11.14
CA LYS A 68 -3.72 22.74 -10.49
C LYS A 68 -3.20 24.00 -11.18
N SER A 69 -3.01 23.94 -12.48
CA SER A 69 -2.45 25.05 -13.26
C SER A 69 -3.35 26.29 -13.22
N ARG A 70 -4.68 26.14 -13.32
CA ARG A 70 -5.59 27.30 -13.33
C ARG A 70 -5.80 27.92 -11.95
N TYR A 71 -5.85 27.12 -10.90
CA TYR A 71 -6.37 27.57 -9.61
C TYR A 71 -5.44 27.33 -8.43
N ILE A 72 -4.58 26.32 -8.43
CA ILE A 72 -3.67 26.08 -7.30
C ILE A 72 -2.40 26.90 -7.46
N ASP A 73 -1.77 26.85 -8.63
CA ASP A 73 -0.46 27.45 -8.88
C ASP A 73 -0.48 28.99 -8.86
N HIS A 74 -1.66 29.59 -8.98
CA HIS A 74 -1.89 31.04 -8.97
C HIS A 74 -2.58 31.55 -7.71
N THR A 75 -2.89 30.68 -6.73
CA THR A 75 -3.52 31.07 -5.47
C THR A 75 -2.48 31.10 -4.35
N ASN A 76 -2.63 32.04 -3.41
CA ASN A 76 -1.80 32.01 -2.20
C ASN A 76 -1.94 30.65 -1.50
N PRO A 77 -0.84 29.96 -1.14
CA PRO A 77 -0.92 28.61 -0.55
C PRO A 77 -1.86 28.49 0.65
N LYS A 78 -1.93 29.52 1.50
CA LYS A 78 -2.84 29.54 2.66
C LYS A 78 -4.31 29.54 2.24
N GLU A 79 -4.64 30.27 1.18
CA GLU A 79 -6.00 30.37 0.63
C GLU A 79 -6.38 29.15 -0.22
N ALA A 80 -5.39 28.47 -0.79
CA ALA A 80 -5.60 27.24 -1.54
C ALA A 80 -6.00 26.07 -0.62
N VAL A 81 -5.47 26.01 0.60
CA VAL A 81 -5.80 24.96 1.57
C VAL A 81 -7.24 25.13 2.07
N SER A 82 -8.10 24.17 1.72
CA SER A 82 -9.50 24.14 2.13
C SER A 82 -9.99 22.70 2.30
N PRO A 83 -11.14 22.48 2.98
CA PRO A 83 -11.70 21.14 3.14
C PRO A 83 -11.99 20.45 1.79
N GLY A 84 -12.48 21.21 0.80
CA GLY A 84 -12.78 20.69 -0.54
C GLY A 84 -11.55 20.17 -1.29
N LEU A 85 -10.35 20.66 -0.95
CA LEU A 85 -9.11 20.26 -1.60
C LEU A 85 -8.58 18.90 -1.10
N ARG A 86 -9.07 18.40 0.05
CA ARG A 86 -8.59 17.14 0.67
C ARG A 86 -8.57 15.97 -0.30
N LEU A 87 -9.70 15.69 -0.94
CA LEU A 87 -9.84 14.56 -1.86
C LEU A 87 -8.98 14.72 -3.10
N TYR A 88 -8.87 15.94 -3.60
CA TYR A 88 -8.02 16.26 -4.73
C TYR A 88 -6.54 15.98 -4.42
N LEU A 89 -6.03 16.45 -3.28
CA LEU A 89 -4.66 16.16 -2.85
C LEU A 89 -4.47 14.67 -2.58
N ALA A 90 -5.49 14.01 -2.04
CA ALA A 90 -5.44 12.58 -1.77
C ALA A 90 -5.25 11.76 -3.05
N PHE A 91 -6.05 12.03 -4.08
CA PHE A 91 -6.03 11.25 -5.33
C PHE A 91 -4.94 11.69 -6.31
N PHE A 92 -4.60 12.98 -6.32
CA PHE A 92 -3.71 13.56 -7.32
C PHE A 92 -2.35 14.04 -6.78
N ASN A 93 -1.93 13.61 -5.58
CA ASN A 93 -0.62 13.98 -5.01
C ASN A 93 0.58 13.81 -5.97
N LYS A 94 0.53 12.88 -6.93
CA LYS A 94 1.60 12.63 -7.92
C LYS A 94 1.86 13.76 -8.90
N ILE A 95 0.95 14.72 -9.04
CA ILE A 95 1.16 15.88 -9.94
C ILE A 95 1.90 17.02 -9.23
N PHE A 96 2.12 16.89 -7.92
CA PHE A 96 2.84 17.86 -7.11
C PHE A 96 4.32 17.48 -6.96
N THR A 97 5.14 18.48 -6.74
CA THR A 97 6.58 18.38 -6.51
C THR A 97 6.96 19.13 -5.24
N THR A 98 8.15 18.85 -4.72
CA THR A 98 8.71 19.54 -3.54
C THR A 98 9.03 21.02 -3.79
N LYS A 99 8.90 21.48 -5.05
CA LYS A 99 9.06 22.88 -5.47
C LYS A 99 7.73 23.65 -5.49
N ASP A 100 6.60 22.96 -5.37
CA ASP A 100 5.30 23.65 -5.39
C ASP A 100 5.12 24.51 -4.12
N PRO A 101 4.63 25.76 -4.25
CA PRO A 101 4.37 26.62 -3.10
C PRO A 101 3.42 26.01 -2.06
N LEU A 102 2.41 25.25 -2.53
CA LEU A 102 1.48 24.54 -1.64
C LEU A 102 2.18 23.48 -0.79
N PHE A 103 3.13 22.74 -1.38
CA PHE A 103 3.94 21.76 -0.65
C PHE A 103 4.74 22.45 0.47
N GLY A 104 5.47 23.52 0.14
CA GLY A 104 6.28 24.25 1.12
C GLY A 104 5.44 24.83 2.26
N TYR A 105 4.24 25.34 1.94
CA TYR A 105 3.31 25.85 2.94
C TYR A 105 2.82 24.75 3.88
N MET A 106 2.33 23.61 3.35
CA MET A 106 1.80 22.50 4.16
C MET A 106 2.88 21.78 4.98
N GLU A 107 4.12 21.75 4.49
CA GLU A 107 5.26 21.21 5.22
C GLU A 107 5.64 22.10 6.41
N THR A 108 5.62 23.43 6.24
CA THR A 108 6.01 24.38 7.29
C THR A 108 4.88 24.68 8.29
N ASN A 109 3.63 24.64 7.83
CA ASN A 109 2.44 25.04 8.60
C ASN A 109 1.48 23.86 8.84
N SER A 110 2.00 22.64 9.02
CA SER A 110 1.20 21.41 9.02
C SER A 110 -0.01 21.45 9.95
N ALA A 111 0.13 21.92 11.20
CA ALA A 111 -0.99 21.98 12.13
C ALA A 111 -2.10 22.94 11.67
N GLN A 112 -1.73 24.09 11.10
CA GLN A 112 -2.70 25.04 10.53
C GLN A 112 -3.37 24.47 9.28
N SER A 113 -2.57 23.87 8.38
CA SER A 113 -3.08 23.22 7.18
C SER A 113 -4.05 22.09 7.51
N ASP A 114 -3.73 21.26 8.49
CA ASP A 114 -4.59 20.18 8.98
C ASP A 114 -5.91 20.70 9.54
N SER A 115 -5.85 21.80 10.31
CA SER A 115 -7.06 22.46 10.82
C SER A 115 -7.93 23.04 9.70
N LEU A 116 -7.35 23.63 8.66
CA LEU A 116 -8.09 24.18 7.51
C LEU A 116 -8.70 23.07 6.66
N ILE A 117 -8.03 21.93 6.55
CA ILE A 117 -8.52 20.74 5.83
C ILE A 117 -9.59 19.99 6.64
N GLY A 118 -9.51 20.05 7.97
CA GLY A 118 -10.35 19.27 8.88
C GLY A 118 -9.90 17.81 9.04
N ASP A 119 -8.60 17.54 8.88
CA ASP A 119 -8.02 16.20 8.98
C ASP A 119 -6.62 16.23 9.63
N PRO A 120 -6.54 16.00 10.96
CA PRO A 120 -5.27 15.96 11.68
C PRO A 120 -4.28 14.95 11.07
N GLY A 121 -3.05 15.40 10.76
CA GLY A 121 -2.00 14.59 10.17
C GLY A 121 -2.02 14.54 8.63
N PHE A 122 -3.03 15.11 7.98
CA PHE A 122 -3.14 15.08 6.52
C PHE A 122 -1.97 15.74 5.81
N SER A 123 -1.48 16.88 6.32
CA SER A 123 -0.37 17.62 5.70
C SER A 123 0.90 16.79 5.70
N ARG A 124 1.18 16.08 6.80
CA ARG A 124 2.32 15.17 6.91
C ARG A 124 2.19 13.99 5.94
N TRP A 125 0.99 13.44 5.80
CA TRP A 125 0.71 12.39 4.82
C TRP A 125 0.93 12.87 3.39
N PHE A 126 0.30 14.00 3.01
CA PHE A 126 0.37 14.56 1.67
C PHE A 126 1.80 14.91 1.27
N THR A 127 2.50 15.68 2.10
CA THR A 127 3.91 16.06 1.86
C THR A 127 4.82 14.83 1.79
N GLY A 128 4.57 13.81 2.62
CA GLY A 128 5.25 12.52 2.53
C GLY A 128 5.06 11.84 1.18
N ARG A 129 3.84 11.84 0.62
CA ARG A 129 3.59 11.30 -0.73
C ARG A 129 4.27 12.13 -1.82
N VAL A 130 4.30 13.45 -1.70
CA VAL A 130 5.01 14.32 -2.64
C VAL A 130 6.51 14.04 -2.61
N ILE A 131 7.14 13.98 -1.43
CA ILE A 131 8.56 13.62 -1.28
C ILE A 131 8.83 12.23 -1.88
N PHE A 132 7.96 11.25 -1.60
CA PHE A 132 8.11 9.91 -2.13
C PHE A 132 8.11 9.89 -3.66
N TYR A 133 7.14 10.54 -4.31
CA TYR A 133 7.03 10.49 -5.78
C TYR A 133 7.99 11.43 -6.52
N ASP A 134 8.33 12.57 -5.93
CA ASP A 134 9.20 13.58 -6.56
C ASP A 134 10.69 13.27 -6.34
N LEU A 135 11.08 12.87 -5.13
CA LEU A 135 12.50 12.75 -4.75
C LEU A 135 12.98 11.31 -4.61
N ILE A 136 12.20 10.42 -4.00
CA ILE A 136 12.66 9.07 -3.61
C ILE A 136 12.45 8.06 -4.74
N ARG A 137 11.20 7.87 -5.17
CA ARG A 137 10.81 6.84 -6.14
C ARG A 137 11.58 6.94 -7.47
N PRO A 138 11.86 8.13 -8.03
CA PRO A 138 12.64 8.25 -9.26
C PRO A 138 14.07 7.71 -9.14
N GLN A 139 14.61 7.57 -7.92
CA GLN A 139 15.95 7.01 -7.67
C GLN A 139 16.02 5.50 -7.86
N ALA A 140 14.87 4.84 -7.99
CA ALA A 140 14.79 3.40 -8.19
C ALA A 140 13.88 2.99 -9.35
N PHE A 141 13.09 3.91 -9.90
CA PHE A 141 12.12 3.59 -10.94
C PHE A 141 12.04 4.66 -12.02
N ILE A 142 11.96 4.22 -13.27
CA ILE A 142 11.64 5.06 -14.43
C ILE A 142 10.43 4.48 -15.15
N ASN A 143 9.40 5.31 -15.42
CA ASN A 143 8.16 4.88 -16.10
C ASN A 143 7.53 3.61 -15.49
N GLY A 144 7.58 3.49 -14.16
CA GLY A 144 7.04 2.34 -13.44
C GLY A 144 7.92 1.09 -13.44
N LYS A 145 9.06 1.08 -14.15
CA LYS A 145 10.00 -0.05 -14.19
C LYS A 145 11.16 0.16 -13.23
N PRO A 146 11.64 -0.88 -12.52
CA PRO A 146 12.81 -0.75 -11.66
C PRO A 146 14.06 -0.44 -12.49
N LEU A 147 14.93 0.41 -11.95
CA LEU A 147 16.27 0.63 -12.50
C LEU A 147 17.14 -0.60 -12.25
N GLN A 148 18.08 -0.89 -13.16
CA GLN A 148 19.04 -1.98 -12.96
C GLN A 148 19.92 -1.76 -11.72
N GLN A 149 20.29 -0.50 -11.48
CA GLN A 149 21.02 -0.07 -10.30
C GLN A 149 20.28 1.13 -9.70
N PRO A 150 19.67 1.01 -8.51
CA PRO A 150 19.06 2.13 -7.83
C PRO A 150 20.15 3.03 -7.24
N ALA A 151 19.79 4.25 -6.84
CA ALA A 151 20.70 5.11 -6.10
C ALA A 151 21.10 4.50 -4.75
N ASP A 152 22.18 5.02 -4.16
CA ASP A 152 22.59 4.67 -2.80
C ASP A 152 21.50 5.11 -1.79
N TRP A 153 20.79 4.12 -1.25
CA TRP A 153 19.70 4.32 -0.29
C TRP A 153 20.15 5.03 0.98
N ASN A 154 21.36 4.75 1.47
CA ASN A 154 21.87 5.34 2.72
C ASN A 154 22.23 6.80 2.50
N ALA A 155 22.87 7.11 1.38
CA ALA A 155 23.17 8.49 1.00
C ALA A 155 21.89 9.30 0.81
N LEU A 156 20.89 8.73 0.12
CA LEU A 156 19.59 9.36 -0.11
C LEU A 156 18.83 9.60 1.21
N GLU A 157 18.81 8.61 2.10
CA GLU A 157 18.17 8.72 3.42
C GLU A 157 18.80 9.83 4.25
N LYS A 158 20.14 9.87 4.33
CA LYS A 158 20.87 10.91 5.06
C LYS A 158 20.54 12.30 4.52
N GLN A 159 20.65 12.48 3.20
CA GLN A 159 20.40 13.76 2.54
C GLN A 159 18.98 14.28 2.81
N LEU A 160 17.98 13.40 2.76
CA LEU A 160 16.59 13.81 2.91
C LEU A 160 16.17 13.95 4.37
N SER A 161 16.72 13.15 5.28
CA SER A 161 16.37 13.18 6.71
C SER A 161 16.68 14.51 7.36
N ASP A 162 17.81 15.13 6.99
CA ASP A 162 18.22 16.45 7.50
C ASP A 162 17.21 17.55 7.12
N LYS A 163 16.54 17.40 5.97
CA LYS A 163 15.61 18.41 5.44
C LYS A 163 14.16 18.15 5.83
N TYR A 164 13.75 16.89 5.89
CA TYR A 164 12.33 16.49 5.94
C TYR A 164 11.99 15.61 7.15
N GLY A 165 12.92 15.41 8.08
CA GLY A 165 12.70 14.73 9.36
C GLY A 165 13.18 13.27 9.36
N ALA A 166 14.03 12.97 10.35
CA ALA A 166 14.65 11.66 10.56
C ALA A 166 13.67 10.54 10.96
N ASP A 167 12.45 10.88 11.38
CA ASP A 167 11.41 9.92 11.74
C ASP A 167 10.52 9.52 10.56
N ARG A 168 10.44 10.37 9.53
CA ARG A 168 9.59 10.20 8.33
C ARG A 168 10.34 9.53 7.19
N ILE A 169 11.52 10.06 6.86
CA ILE A 169 12.26 9.67 5.65
C ILE A 169 12.63 8.19 5.62
N PRO A 170 13.12 7.55 6.71
CA PRO A 170 13.46 6.14 6.68
C PRO A 170 12.27 5.23 6.28
N LYS A 171 11.05 5.61 6.65
CA LYS A 171 9.83 4.86 6.28
C LYS A 171 9.54 4.96 4.78
N LEU A 172 9.71 6.14 4.20
CA LEU A 172 9.51 6.37 2.76
C LEU A 172 10.60 5.69 1.92
N ILE A 173 11.85 5.71 2.41
CA ILE A 173 12.98 4.99 1.79
C ILE A 173 12.71 3.48 1.84
N PHE A 174 12.27 2.95 2.98
CA PHE A 174 11.88 1.54 3.11
C PHE A 174 10.79 1.16 2.09
N GLU A 175 9.74 1.97 1.92
CA GLU A 175 8.68 1.71 0.93
C GLU A 175 9.25 1.59 -0.51
N ALA A 176 10.11 2.52 -0.92
CA ALA A 176 10.72 2.52 -2.25
C ALA A 176 11.71 1.35 -2.43
N LYS A 177 12.56 1.11 -1.44
CA LYS A 177 13.58 0.06 -1.43
C LYS A 177 12.94 -1.32 -1.46
N SER A 178 11.93 -1.58 -0.63
CA SER A 178 11.17 -2.83 -0.64
C SER A 178 10.42 -3.05 -1.94
N SER A 179 9.82 -2.00 -2.52
CA SER A 179 9.19 -2.10 -3.84
C SER A 179 10.21 -2.48 -4.92
N TRP A 180 11.40 -1.88 -4.88
CA TRP A 180 12.46 -2.16 -5.85
C TRP A 180 12.94 -3.61 -5.74
N TYR A 181 13.24 -4.10 -4.53
CA TYR A 181 13.65 -5.50 -4.32
C TYR A 181 12.59 -6.49 -4.82
N LYS A 182 11.31 -6.21 -4.55
CA LYS A 182 10.21 -7.05 -5.03
C LYS A 182 10.14 -7.07 -6.57
N ASP A 183 10.24 -5.91 -7.21
CA ASP A 183 10.10 -5.79 -8.66
C ASP A 183 11.32 -6.32 -9.43
N THR A 184 12.50 -6.34 -8.81
CA THR A 184 13.72 -6.96 -9.37
C THR A 184 13.88 -8.44 -9.00
N GLY A 185 13.01 -8.99 -8.16
CA GLY A 185 13.08 -10.37 -7.69
C GLY A 185 14.20 -10.63 -6.68
N ASP A 186 14.73 -9.59 -6.04
CA ASP A 186 15.69 -9.70 -4.94
C ASP A 186 14.95 -10.05 -3.64
N TRP A 187 14.46 -11.29 -3.59
CA TRP A 187 13.67 -11.78 -2.47
C TRP A 187 14.46 -11.83 -1.16
N THR A 188 15.78 -12.04 -1.23
CA THR A 188 16.64 -12.10 -0.05
C THR A 188 16.61 -10.76 0.70
N ASN A 189 16.88 -9.66 -0.01
CA ASN A 189 16.87 -8.34 0.61
C ASN A 189 15.45 -7.85 0.94
N TYR A 190 14.46 -8.21 0.12
CA TYR A 190 13.06 -7.92 0.42
C TYR A 190 12.62 -8.57 1.74
N ILE A 191 12.89 -9.87 1.91
CA ILE A 191 12.54 -10.61 3.12
C ILE A 191 13.32 -10.07 4.31
N SER A 192 14.64 -9.92 4.19
CA SER A 192 15.50 -9.43 5.27
C SER A 192 15.02 -8.08 5.83
N GLY A 193 14.78 -7.10 4.96
CA GLY A 193 14.31 -5.78 5.39
C GLY A 193 12.94 -5.81 6.08
N HIS A 194 12.03 -6.68 5.64
CA HIS A 194 10.74 -6.86 6.30
C HIS A 194 10.87 -7.57 7.66
N MET A 195 11.75 -8.56 7.78
CA MET A 195 12.02 -9.24 9.06
C MET A 195 12.63 -8.26 10.08
N ASP A 196 13.63 -7.48 9.69
CA ASP A 196 14.24 -6.43 10.54
C ASP A 196 13.19 -5.43 11.05
N ARG A 197 12.23 -5.07 10.20
CA ARG A 197 11.13 -4.17 10.57
C ARG A 197 10.20 -4.82 11.59
N LEU A 198 9.79 -6.08 11.38
CA LEU A 198 8.93 -6.81 12.32
C LEU A 198 9.61 -7.00 13.68
N GLU A 199 10.92 -7.17 13.72
CA GLU A 199 11.68 -7.30 14.96
C GLU A 199 11.75 -5.99 15.74
N ARG A 200 11.88 -4.86 15.05
CA ARG A 200 11.93 -3.53 15.67
C ARG A 200 10.56 -3.00 16.07
N GLU A 201 9.55 -3.18 15.23
CA GLU A 201 8.22 -2.60 15.41
C GLU A 201 7.25 -3.55 16.13
N GLY A 202 7.60 -4.83 16.23
CA GLY A 202 6.72 -5.88 16.73
C GLY A 202 5.79 -6.44 15.65
N VAL A 203 5.04 -7.46 16.05
CA VAL A 203 4.05 -8.13 15.19
C VAL A 203 2.65 -7.86 15.71
N GLU A 204 1.76 -7.39 14.82
CA GLU A 204 0.34 -7.27 15.12
C GLU A 204 -0.35 -8.60 14.80
N THR A 205 -0.84 -9.28 15.83
CA THR A 205 -1.40 -10.63 15.72
C THR A 205 -2.91 -10.65 15.56
N THR A 206 -3.56 -9.48 15.44
CA THR A 206 -5.01 -9.36 15.27
C THR A 206 -5.39 -8.49 14.07
N GLY A 207 -6.68 -8.52 13.71
CA GLY A 207 -7.27 -7.65 12.68
C GLY A 207 -6.51 -7.65 11.34
N ASN A 208 -6.28 -6.45 10.80
CA ASN A 208 -5.58 -6.22 9.54
C ASN A 208 -4.07 -6.51 9.63
N GLY A 209 -3.45 -6.30 10.80
CA GLY A 209 -2.02 -6.58 10.96
C GLY A 209 -1.71 -8.07 10.79
N ALA A 210 -2.53 -8.94 11.38
CA ALA A 210 -2.41 -10.39 11.17
C ALA A 210 -2.68 -10.81 9.72
N ALA A 211 -3.58 -10.12 9.01
CA ALA A 211 -3.79 -10.38 7.59
C ALA A 211 -2.55 -10.02 6.77
N PHE A 212 -1.97 -8.83 6.99
CA PHE A 212 -0.73 -8.43 6.29
C PHE A 212 0.45 -9.33 6.61
N LEU A 213 0.59 -9.77 7.87
CA LEU A 213 1.65 -10.69 8.27
C LEU A 213 1.49 -12.04 7.58
N ASN A 214 0.26 -12.57 7.56
CA ASN A 214 -0.08 -13.80 6.85
C ASN A 214 0.28 -13.69 5.35
N ASP A 215 -0.15 -12.62 4.69
CA ASP A 215 0.08 -12.42 3.26
C ASP A 215 1.57 -12.28 2.92
N PHE A 216 2.34 -11.60 3.78
CA PHE A 216 3.79 -11.53 3.62
C PHE A 216 4.44 -12.91 3.79
N ILE A 217 4.09 -13.65 4.83
CA ILE A 217 4.70 -14.95 5.12
C ILE A 217 4.35 -15.96 4.02
N TYR A 218 3.07 -16.08 3.66
CA TYR A 218 2.63 -17.01 2.61
C TYR A 218 3.10 -16.56 1.22
N GLY A 219 2.80 -15.33 0.83
CA GLY A 219 3.05 -14.84 -0.53
C GLY A 219 4.51 -14.52 -0.83
N THR A 220 5.37 -14.42 0.20
CA THR A 220 6.78 -14.09 0.02
C THR A 220 7.70 -15.13 0.64
N VAL A 221 7.68 -15.29 1.97
CA VAL A 221 8.66 -16.12 2.67
C VAL A 221 8.53 -17.58 2.26
N PHE A 222 7.30 -18.10 2.23
CA PHE A 222 7.03 -19.50 1.90
C PHE A 222 7.46 -19.85 0.47
N TYR A 223 7.32 -18.97 -0.52
CA TYR A 223 7.75 -19.26 -1.89
C TYR A 223 9.22 -18.94 -2.15
N HIS A 224 9.80 -17.95 -1.47
CA HIS A 224 11.09 -17.39 -1.86
C HIS A 224 12.22 -17.55 -0.84
N SER A 225 11.94 -18.03 0.37
CA SER A 225 12.97 -18.30 1.39
C SER A 225 13.22 -19.79 1.60
N SER A 226 14.48 -20.18 1.71
CA SER A 226 14.94 -21.45 2.27
C SER A 226 15.73 -21.28 3.57
N ASP A 227 15.86 -20.04 4.07
CA ASP A 227 16.59 -19.75 5.30
C ASP A 227 15.80 -20.25 6.51
N LYS A 228 16.38 -21.22 7.21
CA LYS A 228 15.78 -21.84 8.41
C LYS A 228 15.55 -20.83 9.53
N ASN A 229 16.39 -19.81 9.69
CA ASN A 229 16.21 -18.81 10.74
C ASN A 229 14.99 -17.94 10.44
N VAL A 230 14.83 -17.50 9.19
CA VAL A 230 13.64 -16.76 8.74
C VAL A 230 12.39 -17.63 8.91
N LEU A 231 12.43 -18.88 8.44
CA LEU A 231 11.29 -19.79 8.52
C LEU A 231 10.87 -20.07 9.97
N ASN A 232 11.83 -20.26 10.89
CA ASN A 232 11.51 -20.44 12.31
C ASN A 232 10.85 -19.19 12.90
N LYS A 233 11.37 -17.98 12.64
CA LYS A 233 10.74 -16.73 13.09
C LYS A 233 9.31 -16.58 12.55
N CYS A 234 9.11 -16.88 11.27
CA CYS A 234 7.78 -16.86 10.66
C CYS A 234 6.84 -17.91 11.28
N ALA A 235 7.33 -19.10 11.63
CA ALA A 235 6.55 -20.11 12.34
C ALA A 235 6.10 -19.59 13.72
N ASP A 236 6.99 -18.94 14.47
CA ASP A 236 6.67 -18.37 15.78
C ASP A 236 5.63 -17.24 15.66
N TYR A 237 5.73 -16.39 14.64
CA TYR A 237 4.73 -15.36 14.36
C TYR A 237 3.38 -15.95 13.98
N MET A 238 3.36 -16.94 13.10
CA MET A 238 2.12 -17.58 12.67
C MET A 238 1.46 -18.37 13.80
N GLU A 239 2.23 -18.98 14.70
CA GLU A 239 1.66 -19.61 15.90
C GLU A 239 0.92 -18.60 16.78
N LYS A 240 1.50 -17.42 17.02
CA LYS A 240 0.82 -16.34 17.77
C LYS A 240 -0.45 -15.86 17.06
N VAL A 241 -0.40 -15.69 15.74
CA VAL A 241 -1.53 -15.28 14.90
C VAL A 241 -2.66 -16.32 14.94
N VAL A 242 -2.34 -17.61 14.84
CA VAL A 242 -3.31 -18.72 14.93
C VAL A 242 -3.90 -18.82 16.34
N ASN A 243 -3.10 -18.60 17.38
CA ASN A 243 -3.60 -18.61 18.76
C ASN A 243 -4.55 -17.43 19.04
N ALA A 244 -4.33 -16.28 18.40
CA ALA A 244 -5.18 -15.10 18.55
C ALA A 244 -6.52 -15.21 17.79
N ASP A 245 -6.57 -15.93 16.68
CA ASP A 245 -7.80 -16.19 15.91
C ASP A 245 -7.85 -17.67 15.46
N PRO A 246 -8.19 -18.61 16.37
CA PRO A 246 -8.07 -20.05 16.13
C PRO A 246 -9.11 -20.61 15.16
N ASN A 247 -10.04 -19.78 14.69
CA ASN A 247 -11.10 -20.14 13.74
C ASN A 247 -10.80 -19.64 12.32
N ARG A 248 -9.66 -18.97 12.09
CA ARG A 248 -9.25 -18.48 10.77
C ARG A 248 -8.43 -19.51 10.02
N TYR A 249 -9.12 -20.39 9.29
CA TYR A 249 -8.49 -21.48 8.55
C TYR A 249 -7.37 -21.04 7.58
N THR A 250 -7.48 -19.87 6.95
CA THR A 250 -6.43 -19.36 6.04
C THR A 250 -5.09 -19.07 6.73
N ARG A 251 -5.12 -18.65 7.99
CA ARG A 251 -3.91 -18.42 8.81
C ARG A 251 -3.32 -19.74 9.31
N ILE A 252 -4.18 -20.71 9.57
CA ILE A 252 -3.81 -22.07 9.98
C ILE A 252 -3.09 -22.78 8.84
N ASP A 253 -3.60 -22.71 7.61
CA ASP A 253 -2.94 -23.20 6.39
C ASP A 253 -1.54 -22.59 6.21
N THR A 254 -1.42 -21.27 6.32
CA THR A 254 -0.11 -20.60 6.22
C THR A 254 0.87 -21.11 7.29
N TYR A 255 0.42 -21.30 8.53
CA TYR A 255 1.25 -21.86 9.60
C TYR A 255 1.71 -23.29 9.27
N SER A 256 0.79 -24.14 8.84
CA SER A 256 1.05 -25.52 8.43
C SER A 256 2.07 -25.59 7.28
N CYS A 257 1.91 -24.77 6.24
CA CYS A 257 2.85 -24.68 5.12
C CYS A 257 4.28 -24.35 5.58
N ILE A 258 4.45 -23.40 6.51
CA ILE A 258 5.76 -23.06 7.07
C ILE A 258 6.32 -24.20 7.93
N LEU A 259 5.50 -24.84 8.78
CA LEU A 259 5.91 -26.00 9.57
C LEU A 259 6.41 -27.14 8.67
N TYR A 260 5.70 -27.41 7.58
CA TYR A 260 6.09 -28.44 6.62
C TYR A 260 7.42 -28.11 5.96
N LYS A 261 7.61 -26.86 5.52
CA LYS A 261 8.87 -26.39 4.92
C LYS A 261 10.06 -26.46 5.89
N LEU A 262 9.81 -26.37 7.20
CA LEU A 262 10.80 -26.61 8.26
C LEU A 262 11.07 -28.09 8.55
N GLY A 263 10.40 -29.02 7.87
CA GLY A 263 10.52 -30.46 8.09
C GLY A 263 9.68 -31.00 9.26
N LYS A 264 8.80 -30.19 9.85
CA LYS A 264 7.91 -30.59 10.96
C LYS A 264 6.64 -31.26 10.41
N LYS A 265 6.82 -32.33 9.62
CA LYS A 265 5.78 -32.99 8.80
C LYS A 265 4.52 -33.35 9.58
N ASP A 266 4.65 -34.10 10.67
CA ASP A 266 3.48 -34.60 11.42
C ASP A 266 2.68 -33.46 12.04
N LYS A 267 3.37 -32.44 12.59
CA LYS A 267 2.72 -31.25 13.12
C LYS A 267 2.01 -30.47 12.00
N ALA A 268 2.65 -30.32 10.84
CA ALA A 268 2.06 -29.61 9.71
C ALA A 268 0.76 -30.28 9.23
N ILE A 269 0.77 -31.60 9.03
CA ILE A 269 -0.41 -32.37 8.60
C ILE A 269 -1.56 -32.19 9.60
N ALA A 270 -1.30 -32.31 10.90
CA ALA A 270 -2.33 -32.13 11.93
C ALA A 270 -2.91 -30.70 11.94
N VAL A 271 -2.09 -29.69 11.69
CA VAL A 271 -2.53 -28.28 11.60
C VAL A 271 -3.35 -28.05 10.33
N GLU A 272 -2.95 -28.62 9.19
CA GLU A 272 -3.68 -28.54 7.92
C GLU A 272 -5.05 -29.23 7.98
N GLU A 273 -5.12 -30.40 8.63
CA GLU A 273 -6.38 -31.13 8.84
C GLU A 273 -7.38 -30.28 9.64
N LYS A 274 -6.91 -29.50 10.62
CA LYS A 274 -7.74 -28.52 11.32
C LYS A 274 -8.25 -27.41 10.38
N ALA A 275 -7.40 -26.91 9.48
CA ALA A 275 -7.80 -25.91 8.49
C ALA A 275 -8.89 -26.45 7.55
N VAL A 276 -8.78 -27.71 7.11
CA VAL A 276 -9.80 -28.40 6.31
C VAL A 276 -11.15 -28.45 7.03
N THR A 277 -11.17 -28.88 8.29
CA THR A 277 -12.42 -28.96 9.07
C THR A 277 -13.09 -27.59 9.16
N LEU A 278 -12.33 -26.55 9.51
CA LEU A 278 -12.86 -25.19 9.62
C LEU A 278 -13.34 -24.62 8.27
N ALA A 279 -12.65 -24.95 7.17
CA ALA A 279 -13.09 -24.54 5.83
C ALA A 279 -14.39 -25.25 5.42
N LYS A 280 -14.56 -26.54 5.76
CA LYS A 280 -15.81 -27.29 5.57
C LYS A 280 -16.96 -26.64 6.34
N ASP A 281 -16.74 -26.29 7.61
CA ASP A 281 -17.75 -25.62 8.45
C ASP A 281 -18.18 -24.26 7.88
N LYS A 282 -17.31 -23.61 7.09
CA LYS A 282 -17.60 -22.34 6.39
C LYS A 282 -18.10 -22.51 4.96
N ASN A 283 -18.28 -23.75 4.50
CA ASN A 283 -18.65 -24.09 3.12
C ASN A 283 -17.68 -23.53 2.06
N ASP A 284 -16.41 -23.31 2.40
CA ASP A 284 -15.37 -22.88 1.47
C ASP A 284 -14.70 -24.10 0.80
N TRP A 285 -15.44 -24.72 -0.11
CA TRP A 285 -15.01 -25.95 -0.79
C TRP A 285 -13.80 -25.76 -1.70
N ALA A 286 -13.51 -24.51 -2.12
CA ALA A 286 -12.29 -24.21 -2.88
C ALA A 286 -11.06 -24.38 -1.98
N SER A 287 -11.08 -23.79 -0.79
CA SER A 287 -10.01 -23.94 0.21
C SER A 287 -9.89 -25.39 0.69
N VAL A 288 -11.01 -26.09 0.92
CA VAL A 288 -10.99 -27.53 1.30
C VAL A 288 -10.19 -28.35 0.30
N LYS A 289 -10.48 -28.18 -1.00
CA LYS A 289 -9.77 -28.91 -2.06
C LYS A 289 -8.27 -28.58 -2.05
N GLU A 290 -7.91 -27.31 -1.96
CA GLU A 290 -6.52 -26.87 -1.94
C GLU A 290 -5.75 -27.48 -0.74
N TYR A 291 -6.35 -27.47 0.45
CA TYR A 291 -5.72 -27.97 1.67
C TYR A 291 -5.60 -29.49 1.68
N GLU A 292 -6.62 -30.22 1.19
CA GLU A 292 -6.54 -31.67 1.03
C GLU A 292 -5.43 -32.07 0.05
N GLU A 293 -5.24 -31.33 -1.06
CA GLU A 293 -4.11 -31.52 -1.98
C GLU A 293 -2.75 -31.26 -1.30
N LYS A 294 -2.64 -30.22 -0.47
CA LYS A 294 -1.44 -29.95 0.35
C LYS A 294 -1.15 -31.10 1.31
N ILE A 295 -2.15 -31.64 2.01
CA ILE A 295 -1.99 -32.80 2.90
C ILE A 295 -1.44 -34.00 2.14
N GLN A 296 -1.95 -34.30 0.94
CA GLN A 296 -1.43 -35.41 0.14
C GLN A 296 0.03 -35.19 -0.26
N LYS A 297 0.40 -33.97 -0.66
CA LYS A 297 1.80 -33.62 -0.94
C LYS A 297 2.67 -33.82 0.31
N MET A 298 2.21 -33.34 1.47
CA MET A 298 2.92 -33.49 2.74
C MET A 298 3.15 -34.96 3.10
N LYS A 299 2.11 -35.80 2.98
CA LYS A 299 2.16 -37.26 3.23
C LYS A 299 3.19 -37.94 2.32
N ASN A 300 3.28 -37.51 1.08
CA ASN A 300 4.19 -38.03 0.05
C ASN A 300 5.58 -37.36 0.01
N ASP A 301 5.93 -36.55 1.01
CA ASP A 301 7.21 -35.83 1.06
C ASP A 301 7.48 -34.91 -0.14
N GLN A 302 6.39 -34.39 -0.73
CA GLN A 302 6.43 -33.50 -1.88
C GLN A 302 6.34 -32.03 -1.46
N PRO A 303 7.15 -31.13 -2.07
CA PRO A 303 7.06 -29.70 -1.83
C PRO A 303 5.66 -29.13 -2.07
N THR A 304 5.22 -28.26 -1.16
CA THR A 304 3.97 -27.49 -1.29
C THR A 304 4.19 -26.08 -1.88
N TRP A 305 5.44 -25.71 -2.17
CA TRP A 305 5.88 -24.36 -2.59
C TRP A 305 6.38 -24.29 -4.05
N LEU A 306 5.84 -25.13 -4.95
CA LEU A 306 6.21 -25.16 -6.37
C LEU A 306 5.35 -24.23 -7.23
#